data_AF-A0A1B6ZDW0-F1
#
_entry.id   AF-A0A1B6ZDW0-F1
#
_cell.length_a   1.000
_cell.length_b   1.000
_cell.length_c   1.000
_cell.angle_alpha   90.00
_cell.angle_beta   90.00
_cell.angle_gamma   90.00
#
_symmetry.space_group_name_H-M   'P 1'
#
loop_
_entity.id
_entity.type
_entity.pdbx_description
1 polymer ?
#
loop_
_entity_poly.entity_id
_entity_poly.type
_entity_poly.pdbx_seq_one_letter_code
_entity_poly.pdbx_strand_id
1 'polypeptide(L)'
;MNLGVGTASLLLIIATGQSGLSVPAGVDATYFEGRWAFEEDDCENPTNWTMISGGLFVSEDLSGKWQWDDGNLLLKLVDLAVDEVSGEAGERFEMEGPVTIIDPNRFNFRIEPDVYRLKRCL
;
A
#
# COMPACT_ATOMS: atom_id res chain seq x y z
N MET A 1 32.77 5.93 58.93
CA MET A 1 33.09 6.65 57.68
C MET A 1 33.09 5.61 56.57
N ASN A 2 32.06 5.60 55.72
CA ASN A 2 31.87 4.62 54.63
C ASN A 2 31.99 5.34 53.28
N LEU A 3 32.90 4.89 52.41
CA LEU A 3 33.08 5.25 51.00
C LEU A 3 33.86 4.06 50.37
N GLY A 4 33.48 3.40 49.29
CA GLY A 4 32.33 3.47 48.39
C GLY A 4 32.38 2.23 47.49
N VAL A 5 31.23 1.68 47.13
CA VAL A 5 31.10 0.58 46.16
C VAL A 5 30.81 1.21 44.81
N GLY A 6 31.75 1.10 43.87
CA GLY A 6 31.57 1.53 42.49
C GLY A 6 30.80 0.46 41.71
N THR A 7 29.53 0.72 41.41
CA THR A 7 28.76 -0.08 40.45
C THR A 7 28.95 0.54 39.07
N ALA A 8 29.65 -0.19 38.19
CA ALA A 8 29.72 0.14 36.78
C ALA A 8 28.34 -0.07 36.13
N SER A 9 27.71 1.03 35.70
CA SER A 9 26.49 0.98 34.91
C SER A 9 26.83 0.55 33.49
N LEU A 10 26.46 -0.68 33.14
CA LEU A 10 26.44 -1.18 31.78
C LEU A 10 25.22 -0.55 31.07
N LEU A 11 25.45 0.46 30.24
CA LEU A 11 24.41 1.01 29.36
C LEU A 11 24.12 -0.02 28.26
N LEU A 12 23.01 -0.73 28.40
CA LEU A 12 22.45 -1.59 27.36
C LEU A 12 21.82 -0.69 26.30
N ILE A 13 22.50 -0.51 25.16
CA ILE A 13 21.89 0.07 23.97
C ILE A 13 20.98 -1.01 23.37
N ILE A 14 19.69 -0.92 23.66
CA ILE A 14 18.69 -1.70 22.95
C ILE A 14 18.55 -1.05 21.58
N ALA A 15 19.07 -1.71 20.54
CA ALA A 15 18.84 -1.33 19.16
C ALA A 15 17.33 -1.30 18.90
N THR A 16 16.77 -0.12 18.64
CA THR A 16 15.43 0.04 18.10
C THR A 16 15.40 -0.47 16.66
N GLY A 17 15.37 -1.79 16.51
CA GLY A 17 14.94 -2.43 15.28
C GLY A 17 13.43 -2.30 15.17
N GLN A 18 12.95 -1.13 14.77
CA GLN A 18 11.52 -0.91 14.53
C GLN A 18 11.35 -0.19 13.20
N SER A 19 11.04 -0.97 12.17
CA SER A 19 10.43 -0.47 10.94
C SER A 19 9.52 -1.54 10.35
N GLY A 20 8.65 -2.09 11.20
CA GLY A 20 7.36 -2.62 10.76
C GLY A 20 6.32 -1.64 11.28
N LEU A 21 5.94 -0.66 10.45
CA LEU A 21 4.79 0.20 10.73
C LEU A 21 3.56 -0.71 10.64
N SER A 22 3.08 -1.14 11.80
CA SER A 22 1.86 -1.92 11.94
C SER A 22 0.67 -1.08 11.47
N VAL A 23 -0.13 -1.62 10.56
CA VAL A 23 -1.47 -1.10 10.26
C VAL A 23 -2.21 -0.91 11.59
N PRO A 24 -2.93 0.22 11.80
CA PRO A 24 -3.76 0.37 12.98
C PRO A 24 -4.68 -0.85 13.11
N ALA A 25 -4.68 -1.50 14.28
CA ALA A 25 -5.58 -2.60 14.55
C ALA A 25 -7.04 -2.15 14.28
N GLY A 26 -7.73 -2.86 13.39
CA GLY A 26 -9.12 -2.56 13.04
C GLY A 26 -9.36 -1.94 11.66
N VAL A 27 -8.35 -1.87 10.78
CA VAL A 27 -8.62 -1.60 9.37
C VAL A 27 -9.04 -2.86 8.63
N ASP A 28 -10.27 -2.85 8.15
CA ASP A 28 -10.82 -3.89 7.28
C ASP A 28 -10.78 -3.47 5.81
N ALA A 29 -11.21 -4.37 4.93
CA ALA A 29 -11.21 -4.16 3.48
C ALA A 29 -12.00 -2.91 3.04
N THR A 30 -13.02 -2.49 3.80
CA THR A 30 -13.87 -1.35 3.45
C THR A 30 -13.11 -0.03 3.44
N TYR A 31 -11.98 0.06 4.16
CA TYR A 31 -11.08 1.20 4.06
C TYR A 31 -10.62 1.43 2.62
N PHE A 32 -10.31 0.37 1.89
CA PHE A 32 -9.76 0.46 0.53
C PHE A 32 -10.84 0.71 -0.52
N GLU A 33 -12.11 0.48 -0.20
CA GLU A 33 -13.19 0.72 -1.14
C GLU A 33 -13.29 2.20 -1.53
N GLY A 34 -13.45 2.47 -2.83
CA GLY A 34 -13.57 3.81 -3.40
C GLY A 34 -12.52 4.11 -4.46
N ARG A 35 -12.44 5.40 -4.81
CA ARG A 35 -11.55 5.92 -5.85
C ARG A 35 -10.31 6.54 -5.22
N TRP A 36 -9.16 6.23 -5.78
CA TRP A 36 -7.83 6.62 -5.30
C TRP A 36 -6.99 7.16 -6.45
N ALA A 37 -6.32 8.27 -6.20
CA ALA A 37 -5.32 8.85 -7.09
C ALA A 37 -3.95 8.74 -6.46
N PHE A 38 -2.89 8.80 -7.27
CA PHE A 38 -1.56 9.09 -6.72
C PHE A 38 -1.56 10.47 -6.05
N GLU A 39 -0.77 10.64 -4.99
CA GLU A 39 -0.81 11.85 -4.16
C GLU A 39 -0.53 13.12 -4.99
N GLU A 40 0.30 13.01 -6.03
CA GLU A 40 0.68 14.07 -6.97
C GLU A 40 -0.33 14.32 -8.11
N ASP A 41 -1.25 13.38 -8.35
CA ASP A 41 -2.20 13.45 -9.47
C ASP A 41 -3.53 14.12 -9.08
N ASP A 42 -4.33 14.51 -10.08
CA ASP A 42 -5.67 15.01 -9.86
C ASP A 42 -6.73 13.89 -9.82
N CYS A 43 -7.81 14.12 -9.08
CA CYS A 43 -8.90 13.17 -8.95
C CYS A 43 -9.78 13.06 -10.19
N GLU A 44 -9.65 13.95 -11.17
CA GLU A 44 -10.34 13.87 -12.45
C GLU A 44 -9.68 12.87 -13.40
N ASN A 45 -8.44 12.43 -13.15
CA ASN A 45 -7.71 11.55 -14.06
C ASN A 45 -8.37 10.16 -14.24
N PRO A 46 -8.52 9.69 -15.50
CA PRO A 46 -9.11 8.38 -15.79
C PRO A 46 -8.23 7.20 -15.32
N THR A 47 -6.92 7.42 -15.14
CA THR A 47 -5.94 6.45 -14.62
C THR A 47 -6.09 6.16 -13.11
N ASN A 48 -6.98 6.87 -12.42
CA ASN A 48 -7.24 6.67 -10.99
C ASN A 48 -7.78 5.26 -10.69
N TRP A 49 -7.33 4.69 -9.57
CA TRP A 49 -7.66 3.35 -9.13
C TRP A 49 -9.03 3.33 -8.46
N THR A 50 -9.92 2.45 -8.91
CA THR A 50 -11.22 2.24 -8.28
C THR A 50 -11.27 0.83 -7.70
N MET A 51 -11.30 0.75 -6.37
CA MET A 51 -11.47 -0.49 -5.62
C MET A 51 -12.94 -0.62 -5.23
N ILE A 52 -13.65 -1.51 -5.92
CA ILE A 52 -15.08 -1.73 -5.75
C ILE A 52 -15.29 -2.80 -4.68
N SER A 53 -16.32 -2.61 -3.84
CA SER A 53 -16.74 -3.60 -2.85
C SER A 53 -16.93 -4.98 -3.47
N GLY A 54 -16.49 -6.02 -2.76
CA GLY A 54 -16.44 -7.39 -3.27
C GLY A 54 -15.18 -7.73 -4.08
N GLY A 55 -14.20 -6.82 -4.15
CA GLY A 55 -12.84 -7.12 -4.61
C GLY A 55 -12.59 -6.92 -6.10
N LEU A 56 -13.38 -6.07 -6.78
CA LEU A 56 -13.13 -5.71 -8.19
C LEU A 56 -12.30 -4.44 -8.30
N PHE A 57 -11.32 -4.42 -9.21
CA PHE A 57 -10.44 -3.29 -9.49
C PHE A 57 -10.67 -2.76 -10.90
N VAL A 58 -10.72 -1.44 -11.07
CA VAL A 58 -10.84 -0.77 -12.37
C VAL A 58 -10.02 0.54 -12.40
N SER A 59 -9.29 0.76 -13.49
CA SER A 59 -8.79 2.06 -13.96
C SER A 59 -8.93 2.12 -15.49
N GLU A 60 -8.49 3.21 -16.14
CA GLU A 60 -8.51 3.32 -17.61
C GLU A 60 -7.78 2.17 -18.30
N ASP A 61 -6.54 1.91 -17.88
CA ASP A 61 -5.67 0.93 -18.54
C ASP A 61 -5.69 -0.44 -17.87
N LEU A 62 -6.31 -0.60 -16.70
CA LEU A 62 -6.22 -1.84 -15.92
C LEU A 62 -7.58 -2.30 -15.41
N SER A 63 -7.79 -3.61 -15.42
CA SER A 63 -8.93 -4.24 -14.74
C SER A 63 -8.49 -5.45 -13.95
N GLY A 64 -9.24 -5.85 -12.92
CA GLY A 64 -8.88 -7.06 -12.19
C GLY A 64 -9.55 -7.20 -10.84
N LYS A 65 -8.79 -7.76 -9.90
CA LYS A 65 -9.24 -7.97 -8.52
C LYS A 65 -8.27 -7.35 -7.53
N TRP A 66 -8.83 -6.90 -6.41
CA TRP A 66 -8.07 -6.50 -5.24
C TRP A 66 -8.51 -7.29 -4.01
N GLN A 67 -7.60 -7.49 -3.07
CA GLN A 67 -7.86 -8.14 -1.79
C GLN A 67 -7.01 -7.52 -0.69
N TRP A 68 -7.62 -7.33 0.47
CA TRP A 68 -6.91 -6.98 1.71
C TRP A 68 -6.62 -8.24 2.51
N ASP A 69 -5.36 -8.44 2.88
CA ASP A 69 -4.90 -9.54 3.75
C ASP A 69 -3.97 -9.00 4.84
N ASP A 70 -4.57 -8.64 5.98
CA ASP A 70 -3.93 -8.26 7.25
C ASP A 70 -2.55 -7.60 7.15
N GLY A 71 -2.47 -6.46 6.47
CA GLY A 71 -1.23 -5.72 6.26
C GLY A 71 -0.80 -5.60 4.81
N ASN A 72 -1.26 -6.49 3.94
CA ASN A 72 -0.91 -6.52 2.53
C ASN A 72 -2.11 -6.25 1.62
N LEU A 73 -1.86 -5.50 0.55
CA LEU A 73 -2.79 -5.35 -0.55
C LEU A 73 -2.31 -6.23 -1.71
N LEU A 74 -3.20 -7.10 -2.19
CA LEU A 74 -2.99 -7.96 -3.35
C LEU A 74 -3.81 -7.43 -4.54
N LEU A 75 -3.16 -7.23 -5.67
CA LEU A 75 -3.77 -6.82 -6.94
C LEU A 75 -3.45 -7.87 -8.01
N LYS A 76 -4.49 -8.41 -8.65
CA LYS A 76 -4.37 -9.31 -9.81
C LYS A 76 -4.99 -8.60 -11.01
N LEU A 77 -4.15 -8.04 -11.87
CA LEU A 77 -4.57 -7.08 -12.90
C LEU A 77 -4.32 -7.63 -14.31
N VAL A 78 -5.08 -7.07 -15.24
CA VAL A 78 -4.96 -7.28 -16.68
C VAL A 78 -4.81 -5.90 -17.30
N ASP A 79 -3.74 -5.73 -18.07
CA ASP A 79 -3.56 -4.56 -18.91
C ASP A 79 -4.60 -4.56 -20.04
N LEU A 80 -5.28 -3.44 -20.20
CA LEU A 80 -6.31 -3.21 -21.21
C LEU A 80 -5.71 -2.59 -22.48
N ALA A 81 -4.44 -2.17 -22.46
CA ALA A 81 -3.73 -1.79 -23.64
C ALA A 81 -3.68 -2.97 -24.62
N VAL A 82 -4.11 -2.71 -25.85
CA VAL A 82 -3.99 -3.65 -26.96
C VAL A 82 -2.74 -3.26 -27.73
N ASP A 83 -1.85 -4.21 -27.98
CA ASP A 83 -0.70 -3.96 -28.85
C ASP A 83 -1.22 -3.64 -30.26
N GLU A 84 -0.98 -2.41 -30.74
CA GLU A 84 -1.51 -1.93 -32.01
C GLU A 84 -0.93 -2.67 -33.24
N VAL A 85 0.20 -3.38 -33.08
CA VAL A 85 0.91 -4.08 -34.14
C VAL A 85 0.48 -5.55 -34.20
N SER A 86 0.36 -6.22 -33.06
CA SER A 86 0.01 -7.65 -32.96
C SER A 86 -1.48 -7.90 -32.73
N GLY A 87 -2.21 -6.93 -32.18
CA GLY A 87 -3.60 -7.08 -31.76
C GLY A 87 -3.77 -7.98 -30.53
N GLU A 88 -2.69 -8.30 -29.83
CA GLU A 88 -2.73 -9.12 -28.62
C GLU A 88 -3.27 -8.33 -27.43
N ALA A 89 -4.00 -9.03 -26.56
CA ALA A 89 -4.51 -8.45 -25.32
C ALA A 89 -3.36 -8.18 -24.33
N GLY A 90 -3.51 -7.13 -23.52
CA GLY A 90 -2.52 -6.74 -22.53
C GLY A 90 -2.19 -7.82 -21.50
N GLU A 91 -1.00 -7.69 -20.93
CA GLU A 91 -0.42 -8.69 -20.03
C GLU A 91 -1.19 -8.82 -18.72
N ARG A 92 -1.14 -10.02 -18.13
CA ARG A 92 -1.65 -10.27 -16.78
C ARG A 92 -0.50 -10.19 -15.79
N PHE A 93 -0.70 -9.46 -14.70
CA PHE A 93 0.31 -9.31 -13.68
C PHE A 93 -0.30 -9.28 -12.27
N GLU A 94 0.54 -9.57 -11.29
CA GLU A 94 0.18 -9.66 -9.89
C GLU A 94 1.14 -8.78 -9.08
N MET A 95 0.59 -7.97 -8.19
CA MET A 95 1.33 -7.11 -7.27
C MET A 95 0.82 -7.36 -5.85
N GLU A 96 1.73 -7.66 -4.94
CA GLU A 96 1.42 -7.85 -3.53
C GLU A 96 2.46 -7.10 -2.70
N GLY A 97 2.00 -6.39 -1.68
CA GLY A 97 2.92 -5.70 -0.79
C GLY A 97 2.26 -5.02 0.40
N PRO A 98 3.10 -4.58 1.35
CA PRO A 98 2.60 -4.03 2.60
C PRO A 98 1.98 -2.65 2.38
N VAL A 99 0.94 -2.37 3.15
CA VAL A 99 0.28 -1.08 3.24
C VAL A 99 0.65 -0.37 4.54
N THR A 100 0.98 0.91 4.44
CA THR A 100 1.04 1.82 5.59
C THR A 100 -0.08 2.83 5.49
N ILE A 101 -1.01 2.81 6.43
CA ILE A 101 -2.10 3.78 6.49
C ILE A 101 -1.58 5.06 7.14
N ILE A 102 -1.79 6.19 6.46
CA ILE A 102 -1.37 7.51 6.93
C ILE A 102 -2.51 8.20 7.67
N ASP A 103 -3.69 8.25 7.04
CA ASP A 103 -4.92 8.83 7.59
C ASP A 103 -6.16 8.25 6.86
N PRO A 104 -7.40 8.67 7.19
CA PRO A 104 -8.62 8.12 6.56
C PRO A 104 -8.67 8.21 5.03
N ASN A 105 -7.90 9.12 4.45
CA ASN A 105 -7.89 9.42 3.02
C ASN A 105 -6.54 9.17 2.36
N ARG A 106 -5.56 8.58 3.06
CA ARG A 106 -4.22 8.34 2.50
C ARG A 106 -3.57 7.06 3.01
N PHE A 107 -2.94 6.33 2.10
CA PHE A 107 -2.08 5.19 2.42
C PHE A 107 -0.91 5.07 1.44
N ASN A 108 0.12 4.34 1.86
CA ASN A 108 1.23 3.95 1.02
C ASN A 108 1.15 2.45 0.73
N PHE A 109 1.30 2.07 -0.53
CA PHE A 109 1.43 0.69 -0.98
C PHE A 109 2.82 0.47 -1.54
N ARG A 110 3.58 -0.44 -0.93
CA ARG A 110 4.99 -0.67 -1.27
C ARG A 110 5.13 -1.93 -2.12
N ILE A 111 5.68 -1.78 -3.32
CA ILE A 111 6.12 -2.88 -4.19
C ILE A 111 7.58 -2.60 -4.50
N GLU A 112 8.52 -3.31 -3.86
CA GLU A 112 9.93 -2.94 -3.94
C GLU A 112 10.44 -2.90 -5.39
N PRO A 113 11.17 -1.84 -5.78
CA PRO A 113 11.71 -0.75 -4.95
C PRO A 113 10.76 0.44 -4.72
N ASP A 114 9.58 0.42 -5.33
CA ASP A 114 8.64 1.53 -5.43
C ASP A 114 7.71 1.66 -4.21
N VAL A 115 7.24 2.89 -3.99
CA VAL A 115 6.21 3.21 -2.99
C VAL A 115 5.16 4.08 -3.64
N TYR A 116 4.00 3.47 -3.89
CA TYR A 116 2.82 4.16 -4.39
C TYR A 116 2.15 4.89 -3.22
N ARG A 117 2.05 6.21 -3.32
CA ARG A 117 1.35 7.04 -2.32
C ARG A 117 -0.01 7.41 -2.87
N LEU A 118 -1.07 6.95 -2.22
CA LEU A 118 -2.42 7.13 -2.70
C LEU A 118 -3.21 8.08 -1.79
N LYS A 119 -4.02 8.93 -2.42
CA LYS A 119 -5.02 9.77 -1.77
C LYS A 119 -6.41 9.42 -2.27
N ARG A 120 -7.40 9.50 -1.38
CA ARG A 120 -8.80 9.26 -1.71
C ARG A 120 -9.33 10.42 -2.56
N CYS A 121 -10.11 10.08 -3.59
CA CYS A 121 -10.88 11.03 -4.36
C CYS A 121 -12.31 11.07 -3.82
N LEU A 122 -12.71 12.26 -3.34
CA LEU A 122 -14.03 12.56 -2.78
C LEU A 122 -14.95 13.19 -3.83
#